data_AF-A0A1V5X4J2-F1
#
_entry.id   AF-A0A1V5X4J2-F1
#
_cell.length_a   1.000
_cell.length_b   1.000
_cell.length_c   1.000
_cell.angle_alpha   90.00
_cell.angle_beta   90.00
_cell.angle_gamma   90.00
#
_symmetry.space_group_name_H-M   'P 1'
#
loop_
_entity.id
_entity.type
_entity.pdbx_description
1 polymer ?
#
loop_
_entity_poly.entity_id
_entity_poly.type
_entity_poly.pdbx_seq_one_letter_code
_entity_poly.pdbx_strand_id
1 'polypeptide(L)'
;MIKPLLSWDECDIVDHETKYRMDHLEDFNYDKDISERDIRNELWDDSIFWMDTYEYFYESLTDILRQKQKRYANKDWYVSMHNFGWRGIDGWKILKADTGEDFLMGILPKCECTFHIYNNGRGGLSINNFHHDSPTGAEWYYANLLSLKAWKQIDKEIQ
;
A
#
# COMPACT_ATOMS: atom_id res chain seq x y z
N MET A 1 2.18 17.37 -9.28
CA MET A 1 1.93 15.93 -9.02
C MET A 1 1.20 15.80 -7.70
N ILE A 2 0.24 14.88 -7.60
CA ILE A 2 -0.43 14.57 -6.33
C ILE A 2 0.52 13.67 -5.54
N LYS A 3 0.84 14.05 -4.30
CA LYS A 3 1.72 13.25 -3.43
C LYS A 3 0.93 12.06 -2.87
N PRO A 4 1.49 10.83 -2.87
CA PRO A 4 0.85 9.71 -2.18
C PRO A 4 0.78 9.97 -0.66
N LEU A 5 -0.25 9.40 -0.03
CA LEU A 5 -0.38 9.32 1.43
C LEU A 5 0.64 8.34 2.01
N LEU A 6 0.77 7.18 1.36
CA LEU A 6 1.69 6.10 1.70
C LEU A 6 2.14 5.42 0.40
N SER A 7 3.35 4.88 0.40
CA SER A 7 3.92 4.13 -0.73
C SER A 7 4.67 2.91 -0.20
N TRP A 8 4.62 1.82 -0.95
CA TRP A 8 5.51 0.68 -0.79
C TRP A 8 6.34 0.55 -2.06
N ASP A 9 7.61 0.91 -1.96
CA ASP A 9 8.61 0.76 -3.01
C ASP A 9 9.89 0.31 -2.33
N GLU A 10 10.19 -0.98 -2.43
CA GLU A 10 11.31 -1.58 -1.73
C GLU A 10 12.65 -0.98 -2.17
N CYS A 11 12.78 -0.56 -3.44
CA CYS A 11 13.98 0.11 -3.90
C CYS A 11 14.14 1.48 -3.27
N ASP A 12 13.07 2.30 -3.26
CA ASP A 12 13.07 3.64 -2.64
C ASP A 12 13.24 3.58 -1.12
N ILE A 13 12.65 2.59 -0.45
CA ILE A 13 12.82 2.32 0.98
C ILE A 13 14.29 2.04 1.29
N VAL A 14 14.88 1.09 0.56
CA VAL A 14 16.29 0.72 0.77
C VAL A 14 17.22 1.88 0.40
N ASP A 15 16.95 2.64 -0.67
CA ASP A 15 17.76 3.80 -1.05
C ASP A 15 17.76 4.89 0.03
N HIS A 16 16.59 5.19 0.61
CA HIS A 16 16.47 6.16 1.69
C HIS A 16 17.19 5.68 2.96
N GLU A 17 17.00 4.44 3.37
CA GLU A 17 17.65 3.89 4.56
C GLU A 17 19.16 3.77 4.37
N THR A 18 19.63 3.33 3.20
CA THR A 18 21.05 3.28 2.86
C THR A 18 21.68 4.65 3.02
N LYS A 19 21.04 5.68 2.45
CA LYS A 19 21.52 7.06 2.59
C LYS A 19 21.55 7.52 4.04
N TYR A 20 20.50 7.24 4.81
CA TYR A 20 20.45 7.57 6.23
C TYR A 20 21.60 6.93 7.00
N ARG A 21 21.83 5.62 6.80
CA ARG A 21 22.93 4.88 7.42
C ARG A 21 24.31 5.40 7.00
N MET A 22 24.50 5.75 5.73
CA MET A 22 25.73 6.38 5.23
C MET A 22 26.02 7.73 5.92
N ASP A 23 24.99 8.52 6.19
CA ASP A 23 25.11 9.80 6.89
C ASP A 23 25.34 9.62 8.42
N HIS A 24 25.10 8.41 8.95
CA HIS A 24 25.10 8.10 10.39
C HIS A 24 25.90 6.82 10.73
N LEU A 25 27.04 6.57 10.07
CA LEU A 25 27.80 5.32 10.22
C LEU A 25 28.09 4.91 11.68
N GLU A 26 28.35 5.90 12.55
CA GLU A 26 28.66 5.67 13.97
C GLU A 26 27.47 5.09 14.74
N ASP A 27 26.23 5.46 14.41
CA ASP A 27 25.01 4.97 15.07
C ASP A 27 24.76 3.48 14.78
N PHE A 28 25.28 3.00 13.65
CA PHE A 28 25.13 1.62 13.19
C PHE A 28 26.41 0.77 13.38
N ASN A 29 27.45 1.33 13.99
CA ASN A 29 28.76 0.69 14.19
C ASN A 29 29.43 0.21 12.89
N TYR A 30 29.24 0.92 11.78
CA TYR A 30 29.92 0.63 10.53
C TYR A 30 31.37 1.16 10.50
N ASP A 31 32.22 0.52 9.69
CA ASP A 31 33.54 1.07 9.37
C ASP A 31 33.38 2.35 8.52
N LYS A 32 34.33 3.28 8.65
CA LYS A 32 34.31 4.56 7.94
C LYS A 32 34.50 4.42 6.44
N ASP A 33 35.00 3.28 5.98
CA ASP A 33 35.23 2.96 4.57
C ASP A 33 34.22 1.97 3.98
N ILE A 34 33.15 1.61 4.72
CA ILE A 34 32.08 0.78 4.20
C ILE A 34 31.49 1.40 2.92
N SER A 35 31.21 0.55 1.93
CA SER A 35 30.59 1.04 0.69
C SER A 35 29.08 1.11 0.81
N GLU A 36 28.46 2.06 0.11
CA GLU A 36 27.00 2.16 -0.03
C GLU A 36 26.37 0.83 -0.46
N ARG A 37 27.06 0.10 -1.35
CA ARG A 37 26.62 -1.20 -1.83
C ARG A 37 26.58 -2.25 -0.72
N ASP A 38 27.53 -2.24 0.20
CA ASP A 38 27.59 -3.21 1.29
C ASP A 38 26.45 -2.97 2.28
N ILE A 39 26.19 -1.71 2.66
CA ILE A 39 25.01 -1.35 3.47
C ILE A 39 23.72 -1.75 2.75
N ARG A 40 23.62 -1.48 1.44
CA ARG A 40 22.45 -1.84 0.65
C ARG A 40 22.19 -3.34 0.66
N ASN A 41 23.23 -4.17 0.49
CA ASN A 41 23.10 -5.63 0.54
C ASN A 41 22.68 -6.11 1.93
N GLU A 42 23.26 -5.55 2.99
CA GLU A 42 22.87 -5.86 4.37
C GLU A 42 21.39 -5.60 4.61
N LEU A 43 20.86 -4.47 4.15
CA LEU A 43 19.44 -4.13 4.26
C LEU A 43 18.52 -5.12 3.53
N TRP A 44 18.93 -5.60 2.35
CA TRP A 44 18.16 -6.62 1.63
C TRP A 44 18.09 -7.96 2.38
N ASP A 45 19.17 -8.31 3.09
CA ASP A 45 19.27 -9.55 3.86
C ASP A 45 18.74 -9.40 5.31
N ASP A 46 18.46 -8.18 5.77
CA ASP A 46 18.01 -7.89 7.13
C ASP A 46 16.49 -8.12 7.28
N SER A 47 16.14 -9.32 7.74
CA SER A 47 14.73 -9.68 8.01
C SER A 47 14.06 -8.81 9.08
N ILE A 48 14.82 -8.26 10.04
CA ILE A 48 14.26 -7.44 11.12
C ILE A 48 13.90 -6.07 10.56
N PHE A 49 14.78 -5.47 9.77
CA PHE A 49 14.50 -4.22 9.05
C PHE A 49 13.21 -4.32 8.23
N TRP A 50 13.05 -5.39 7.45
CA TRP A 50 11.83 -5.58 6.66
C TRP A 50 10.59 -5.79 7.53
N MET A 51 10.68 -6.61 8.58
CA MET A 51 9.57 -6.84 9.50
C MET A 51 9.09 -5.53 10.13
N ASP A 52 10.00 -4.73 10.68
CA ASP A 52 9.69 -3.44 11.30
C ASP A 52 9.11 -2.44 10.28
N THR A 53 9.66 -2.44 9.06
CA THR A 53 9.18 -1.58 7.97
C THR A 53 7.75 -1.95 7.54
N TYR A 54 7.46 -3.24 7.43
CA TYR A 54 6.11 -3.75 7.17
C TYR A 54 5.13 -3.36 8.29
N GLU A 55 5.51 -3.59 9.55
CA GLU A 55 4.67 -3.26 10.71
C GLU A 55 4.33 -1.76 10.73
N TYR A 56 5.34 -0.90 10.62
CA TYR A 56 5.15 0.56 10.60
C TYR A 56 4.23 1.00 9.44
N PHE A 57 4.41 0.41 8.26
CA PHE A 57 3.58 0.71 7.10
C PHE A 57 2.11 0.34 7.35
N TYR A 58 1.86 -0.88 7.83
CA TYR A 58 0.49 -1.35 8.08
C TYR A 58 -0.18 -0.62 9.23
N GLU A 59 0.54 -0.24 10.29
CA GLU A 59 0.03 0.60 11.36
C GLU A 59 -0.39 1.98 10.82
N SER A 60 0.48 2.61 10.03
CA SER A 60 0.19 3.90 9.39
C SER A 60 -1.05 3.84 8.51
N LEU A 61 -1.18 2.78 7.70
CA LEU A 61 -2.37 2.57 6.87
C LEU A 61 -3.61 2.31 7.73
N THR A 62 -3.49 1.52 8.79
CA THR A 62 -4.58 1.24 9.74
C THR A 62 -5.15 2.53 10.32
N ASP A 63 -4.29 3.46 10.72
CA ASP A 63 -4.73 4.75 11.25
C ASP A 63 -5.44 5.62 10.21
N ILE A 64 -4.98 5.62 8.95
CA ILE A 64 -5.67 6.28 7.84
C ILE A 64 -7.06 5.68 7.62
N LEU A 65 -7.18 4.35 7.60
CA LEU A 65 -8.46 3.65 7.43
C LEU A 65 -9.42 4.00 8.57
N ARG A 66 -8.97 3.91 9.83
CA ARG A 66 -9.76 4.28 11.01
C ARG A 66 -10.25 5.72 10.95
N GLN A 67 -9.39 6.66 10.56
CA GLN A 67 -9.77 8.07 10.42
C GLN A 67 -10.88 8.26 9.37
N LYS A 68 -10.81 7.55 8.24
CA LYS A 68 -11.86 7.60 7.20
C LYS A 68 -13.15 6.96 7.69
N GLN A 69 -13.08 5.79 8.33
CA GLN A 69 -14.21 5.03 8.83
C GLN A 69 -15.01 5.75 9.93
N LYS A 70 -14.39 6.60 10.76
CA LYS A 70 -15.07 7.38 11.83
C LYS A 70 -16.32 8.15 11.37
N ARG A 71 -16.43 8.43 10.07
CA ARG A 71 -17.49 9.25 9.48
C ARG A 71 -18.61 8.43 8.82
N TYR A 72 -18.52 7.11 8.86
CA TYR A 72 -19.43 6.20 8.17
C TYR A 72 -19.99 5.16 9.13
N ALA A 73 -21.30 4.91 9.05
CA ALA A 73 -21.97 3.90 9.88
C ALA A 73 -21.69 2.46 9.40
N ASN A 74 -21.43 2.29 8.09
CA ASN A 74 -20.93 1.04 7.53
C ASN A 74 -19.41 1.20 7.25
N LYS A 75 -18.62 0.16 7.53
CA LYS A 75 -17.17 0.11 7.32
C LYS A 75 -16.75 -0.76 6.14
N ASP A 76 -17.73 -1.33 5.41
CA ASP A 76 -17.48 -2.10 4.20
C ASP A 76 -16.89 -1.20 3.10
N TRP A 77 -15.86 -1.72 2.44
CA TRP A 77 -15.21 -1.07 1.30
C TRP A 77 -15.71 -1.69 0.00
N TYR A 78 -16.24 -0.88 -0.89
CA TYR A 78 -16.40 -1.24 -2.29
C TYR A 78 -15.10 -0.90 -3.02
N VAL A 79 -14.50 -1.90 -3.64
CA VAL A 79 -13.25 -1.76 -4.37
C VAL A 79 -13.51 -2.09 -5.82
N SER A 80 -13.32 -1.11 -6.71
CA SER A 80 -13.18 -1.38 -8.13
C SER A 80 -11.70 -1.40 -8.51
N MET A 81 -11.40 -2.17 -9.55
CA MET A 81 -10.08 -2.31 -10.13
C MET A 81 -10.23 -2.07 -11.63
N HIS A 82 -9.24 -1.40 -12.21
CA HIS A 82 -9.16 -1.14 -13.64
C HIS A 82 -7.80 -1.54 -14.20
N ASN A 83 -7.81 -2.06 -15.43
CA ASN A 83 -6.63 -2.48 -16.18
C ASN A 83 -5.74 -3.53 -15.47
N PHE A 84 -6.33 -4.55 -14.86
CA PHE A 84 -5.55 -5.57 -14.15
C PHE A 84 -4.80 -6.51 -15.10
N GLY A 85 -3.50 -6.64 -14.82
CA GLY A 85 -2.55 -7.46 -15.56
C GLY A 85 -2.52 -7.17 -17.07
N TRP A 86 -1.84 -8.05 -17.82
CA TRP A 86 -1.62 -7.88 -19.27
C TRP A 86 -2.91 -7.90 -20.12
N ARG A 87 -4.01 -8.44 -19.58
CA ARG A 87 -5.32 -8.48 -20.28
C ARG A 87 -6.14 -7.21 -20.07
N GLY A 88 -5.73 -6.31 -19.18
CA GLY A 88 -6.45 -5.08 -18.88
C GLY A 88 -7.88 -5.33 -18.40
N ILE A 89 -8.06 -6.29 -17.49
CA ILE A 89 -9.40 -6.68 -17.02
C ILE A 89 -9.86 -5.70 -15.95
N ASP A 90 -11.14 -5.36 -15.95
CA ASP A 90 -11.79 -4.59 -14.89
C ASP A 90 -12.55 -5.52 -13.94
N GLY A 91 -12.68 -5.13 -12.68
CA GLY A 91 -13.40 -5.92 -11.70
C GLY A 91 -13.79 -5.14 -10.46
N TRP A 92 -14.57 -5.78 -9.58
CA TRP A 92 -14.92 -5.19 -8.29
C TRP A 92 -15.12 -6.27 -7.23
N LYS A 93 -15.04 -5.85 -5.97
CA LYS A 93 -15.40 -6.65 -4.80
C LYS A 93 -15.81 -5.75 -3.64
N ILE A 94 -16.48 -6.34 -2.65
CA ILE A 94 -16.73 -5.71 -1.36
C ILE A 94 -15.89 -6.45 -0.33
N LEU A 95 -15.19 -5.71 0.53
CA LEU A 95 -14.38 -6.29 1.62
C LEU A 95 -14.60 -5.56 2.93
N LYS A 96 -14.31 -6.27 4.02
CA LYS A 96 -14.17 -5.73 5.37
C LYS A 96 -12.70 -5.73 5.72
N ALA A 97 -12.22 -4.60 6.23
CA ALA A 97 -10.85 -4.46 6.70
C ALA A 97 -10.82 -3.52 7.90
N ASP A 98 -10.30 -4.03 9.01
CA ASP A 98 -10.10 -3.27 10.24
C ASP A 98 -8.64 -2.85 10.40
N THR A 99 -7.72 -3.51 9.69
CA THR A 99 -6.28 -3.20 9.63
C THR A 99 -5.84 -2.86 8.21
N GLY A 100 -4.68 -2.21 8.09
CA GLY A 100 -4.02 -1.95 6.81
C GLY A 100 -3.63 -3.22 6.07
N GLU A 101 -3.24 -4.27 6.81
CA GLU A 101 -2.90 -5.57 6.27
C GLU A 101 -4.12 -6.24 5.64
N ASP A 102 -5.23 -6.36 6.38
CA ASP A 102 -6.49 -6.92 5.85
C ASP A 102 -6.94 -6.18 4.59
N PHE A 103 -6.77 -4.86 4.58
CA PHE A 103 -7.14 -4.00 3.48
C PHE A 103 -6.31 -4.30 2.23
N LEU A 104 -4.98 -4.34 2.34
CA LEU A 104 -4.12 -4.58 1.18
C LEU A 104 -4.16 -6.04 0.71
N MET A 105 -4.11 -7.02 1.62
CA MET A 105 -4.32 -8.43 1.27
C MET A 105 -5.69 -8.66 0.63
N GLY A 106 -6.67 -7.88 1.07
CA GLY A 106 -8.01 -7.86 0.54
C GLY A 106 -8.13 -7.18 -0.82
N ILE A 107 -7.11 -6.48 -1.35
CA ILE A 107 -7.14 -5.72 -2.61
C ILE A 107 -6.13 -6.25 -3.62
N LEU A 108 -4.85 -6.21 -3.27
CA LEU A 108 -3.69 -6.47 -4.13
C LEU A 108 -3.55 -7.95 -4.51
N PRO A 109 -2.89 -8.26 -5.64
CA PRO A 109 -2.54 -9.63 -5.97
C PRO A 109 -1.52 -10.20 -4.98
N LYS A 110 -1.49 -11.53 -4.85
CA LYS A 110 -0.54 -12.24 -3.97
C LYS A 110 0.82 -12.42 -4.65
N CYS A 111 1.48 -11.31 -4.94
CA CYS A 111 2.82 -11.26 -5.51
C CYS A 111 3.54 -10.00 -5.04
N GLU A 112 4.83 -9.90 -5.37
CA GLU A 112 5.62 -8.69 -5.17
C GLU A 112 4.99 -7.52 -5.93
N CYS A 113 4.71 -6.45 -5.20
CA CYS A 113 4.06 -5.26 -5.71
C CYS A 113 4.83 -4.02 -5.26
N THR A 114 5.01 -3.06 -6.17
CA THR A 114 5.30 -1.66 -5.83
C THR A 114 3.99 -0.90 -5.96
N PHE A 115 3.62 -0.09 -4.97
CA PHE A 115 2.34 0.63 -5.03
C PHE A 115 2.33 1.95 -4.29
N HIS A 116 1.42 2.82 -4.71
CA HIS A 116 1.23 4.16 -4.16
C HIS A 116 -0.24 4.37 -3.80
N ILE A 117 -0.49 4.77 -2.56
CA ILE A 117 -1.83 5.00 -2.01
C ILE A 117 -2.10 6.51 -1.98
N TYR A 118 -3.20 6.93 -2.59
CA TYR A 118 -3.63 8.31 -2.70
C TYR A 118 -4.97 8.53 -1.99
N ASN A 119 -5.16 9.76 -1.51
CA ASN A 119 -6.45 10.17 -1.00
C ASN A 119 -7.45 10.31 -2.15
N ASN A 120 -8.57 9.57 -2.10
CA ASN A 120 -9.66 9.71 -3.06
C ASN A 120 -10.92 10.26 -2.38
N GLY A 121 -10.83 11.52 -1.94
CA GLY A 121 -11.91 12.18 -1.24
C GLY A 121 -12.15 11.69 0.20
N ARG A 122 -13.33 12.02 0.74
CA ARG A 122 -13.62 11.89 2.18
C ARG A 122 -13.64 10.44 2.67
N GLY A 123 -14.15 9.52 1.86
CA GLY A 123 -14.30 8.10 2.21
C GLY A 123 -13.57 7.14 1.28
N GLY A 124 -12.69 7.65 0.40
CA GLY A 124 -12.04 6.84 -0.61
C GLY A 124 -10.52 6.87 -0.53
N LEU A 125 -9.91 5.80 -1.04
CA LEU A 125 -8.50 5.65 -1.34
C LEU A 125 -8.37 5.17 -2.80
N SER A 126 -7.33 5.64 -3.46
CA SER A 126 -6.91 5.11 -4.76
C SER A 126 -5.54 4.47 -4.61
N ILE A 127 -5.31 3.33 -5.23
CA ILE A 127 -4.03 2.63 -5.20
C ILE A 127 -3.56 2.44 -6.62
N ASN A 128 -2.38 2.94 -6.93
CA ASN A 128 -1.69 2.63 -8.17
C ASN A 128 -0.74 1.47 -7.91
N ASN A 129 -0.86 0.39 -8.68
CA ASN A 129 -0.13 -0.84 -8.44
C ASN A 129 0.77 -1.19 -9.62
N PHE A 130 1.96 -1.70 -9.31
CA PHE A 130 2.95 -2.19 -10.25
C PHE A 130 3.36 -3.59 -9.80
N HIS A 131 3.39 -4.52 -10.74
CA HIS A 131 3.89 -5.88 -10.54
C HIS A 131 4.39 -6.40 -11.88
N HIS A 132 4.99 -7.59 -11.90
CA HIS A 132 5.63 -8.14 -13.11
C HIS A 132 4.70 -8.24 -14.34
N ASP A 133 3.37 -8.39 -14.16
CA ASP A 133 2.39 -8.41 -15.27
C ASP A 133 1.80 -7.02 -15.61
N SER A 134 2.11 -5.98 -14.82
CA SER A 134 1.70 -4.59 -15.05
C SER A 134 2.83 -3.61 -14.65
N PRO A 135 3.99 -3.67 -15.34
CA PRO A 135 5.20 -2.94 -14.92
C PRO A 135 5.10 -1.42 -15.15
N THR A 136 4.12 -0.96 -15.94
CA THR A 136 3.96 0.47 -16.27
C THR A 136 2.98 1.19 -15.35
N GLY A 137 2.45 0.51 -14.32
CA GLY A 137 1.51 1.13 -13.37
C GLY A 137 0.18 1.53 -14.00
N ALA A 138 -0.27 0.80 -15.02
CA ALA A 138 -1.57 1.06 -15.63
C ALA A 138 -2.74 0.60 -14.73
N GLU A 139 -2.43 -0.22 -13.72
CA GLU A 139 -3.38 -0.82 -12.80
C GLU A 139 -3.75 0.13 -11.66
N TRP A 140 -5.05 0.36 -11.51
CA TRP A 140 -5.59 1.24 -10.48
C TRP A 140 -6.73 0.59 -9.72
N TYR A 141 -6.67 0.69 -8.41
CA TYR A 141 -7.74 0.30 -7.50
C TYR A 141 -8.39 1.55 -6.90
N TYR A 142 -9.71 1.53 -6.76
CA TYR A 142 -10.50 2.58 -6.13
C TYR A 142 -11.35 1.98 -5.03
N ALA A 143 -10.91 2.16 -3.79
CA ALA A 143 -11.60 1.69 -2.60
C ALA A 143 -12.41 2.82 -1.99
N ASN A 144 -13.73 2.65 -1.89
CA ASN A 144 -14.65 3.63 -1.34
C ASN A 144 -15.48 3.00 -0.22
N LEU A 145 -15.54 3.67 0.93
CA LEU A 145 -16.46 3.30 2.01
C LEU A 145 -17.91 3.40 1.51
N LEU A 146 -18.65 2.31 1.67
CA LEU A 146 -20.06 2.27 1.30
C LEU A 146 -20.89 3.09 2.29
N SER A 147 -21.66 4.04 1.76
CA SER A 147 -22.76 4.61 2.53
C SER A 147 -23.86 3.57 2.71
N LEU A 148 -24.65 3.66 3.79
CA LEU A 148 -25.83 2.80 4.00
C LEU A 148 -26.80 2.84 2.79
N LYS A 149 -26.89 3.98 2.11
CA LYS A 149 -27.72 4.13 0.91
C LYS A 149 -27.14 3.34 -0.27
N ALA A 150 -25.83 3.44 -0.50
CA ALA A 150 -25.14 2.72 -1.56
C ALA A 150 -25.22 1.20 -1.36
N TRP A 151 -25.01 0.74 -0.11
CA TRP A 151 -25.12 -0.68 0.24
C TRP A 151 -26.50 -1.26 -0.09
N LYS A 152 -27.58 -0.57 0.32
CA LYS A 152 -28.96 -0.98 0.03
C LYS A 152 -29.32 -0.98 -1.46
N GLN A 153 -28.55 -0.27 -2.30
CA GLN A 153 -28.75 -0.27 -3.74
C GLN A 153 -28.06 -1.48 -4.37
N ILE A 154 -26.81 -1.75 -3.98
CA ILE A 154 -26.06 -2.93 -4.43
C ILE A 154 -26.79 -4.23 -4.04
N ASP A 155 -27.32 -4.32 -2.82
CA ASP A 155 -28.08 -5.50 -2.35
C ASP A 155 -29.32 -5.80 -3.21
N LYS A 156 -29.95 -4.79 -3.80
CA LYS A 156 -31.09 -4.96 -4.72
C LYS A 156 -30.70 -5.39 -6.13
N GLU A 157 -29.45 -5.17 -6.53
CA GLU A 157 -28.94 -5.50 -7.86
C GLU A 157 -28.34 -6.91 -7.92
N ILE A 158 -28.03 -7.50 -6.76
CA ILE A 158 -27.46 -8.85 -6.62
C ILE A 158 -28.55 -9.91 -6.30
N GLN A 159 -29.77 -9.49 -5.96
CA GLN A 159 -30.95 -10.35 -5.80
C GLN A 159 -31.73 -10.52 -7.10
#